data_AF-A0A6T6F9U1-F1
#
_entry.id   AF-A0A6T6F9U1-F1
#
_cell.length_a   1.000
_cell.length_b   1.000
_cell.length_c   1.000
_cell.angle_alpha   90.00
_cell.angle_beta   90.00
_cell.angle_gamma   90.00
#
_symmetry.space_group_name_H-M   'P 1'
#
loop_
_entity.id
_entity.type
_entity.pdbx_description
1 polymer ?
#
loop_
_entity_poly.entity_id
_entity_poly.type
_entity_poly.pdbx_seq_one_letter_code
_entity_poly.pdbx_strand_id
1 'polypeptide(L)'
;QVMAAVAEVRKGSTAVVLDLRGNAGGYMPAGVDVAKLFLPPRARIISEVDKTGRSAIYINDGVGSDADIPLYVVVDKRTASASEILTAALQDNQRATVVGYKTFGKGRIQNVQPLEDGSGIAVTKAKYITPNGRDIHGVGIVPDRPPTASCGPQDNVVLCLDGII
;
A
#
# COMPACT_ATOMS: atom_id res chain seq x y z
N GLN A 1 -1.89 12.77 12.63
CA GLN A 1 -3.24 12.90 12.05
C GLN A 1 -3.83 11.54 11.68
N VAL A 2 -3.22 10.73 10.78
CA VAL A 2 -3.74 9.40 10.41
C VAL A 2 -3.89 8.46 11.61
N MET A 3 -2.90 8.40 12.52
CA MET A 3 -2.99 7.57 13.73
C MET A 3 -4.22 7.89 14.60
N ALA A 4 -4.51 9.18 14.78
CA ALA A 4 -5.66 9.62 15.57
C ALA A 4 -6.98 9.28 14.86
N ALA A 5 -7.04 9.47 13.53
CA ALA A 5 -8.21 9.09 12.74
C ALA A 5 -8.46 7.56 12.78
N VAL A 6 -7.41 6.75 12.66
CA VAL A 6 -7.51 5.28 12.77
C VAL A 6 -7.96 4.87 14.17
N ALA A 7 -7.41 5.48 15.22
CA ALA A 7 -7.83 5.21 16.59
C ALA A 7 -9.29 5.58 16.85
N GLU A 8 -9.78 6.67 16.26
CA GLU A 8 -11.16 7.10 16.41
C GLU A 8 -12.13 6.23 15.61
N VAL A 9 -11.85 5.97 14.34
CA VAL A 9 -12.69 5.10 13.48
C VAL A 9 -12.78 3.70 14.07
N ARG A 10 -11.75 3.18 14.73
CA ARG A 10 -11.80 1.87 15.38
C ARG A 10 -12.82 1.79 16.54
N LYS A 11 -13.16 2.90 17.20
CA LYS A 11 -14.12 2.87 18.32
C LYS A 11 -15.52 2.60 17.80
N GLY A 12 -16.02 1.39 18.04
CA GLY A 12 -17.40 0.99 17.70
C GLY A 12 -17.62 0.59 16.24
N SER A 13 -16.57 0.54 15.42
CA SER A 13 -16.68 0.04 14.04
C SER A 13 -16.53 -1.48 13.97
N THR A 14 -17.34 -2.11 13.12
CA THR A 14 -17.27 -3.54 12.82
C THR A 14 -16.23 -3.87 11.74
N ALA A 15 -15.80 -2.87 10.97
CA ALA A 15 -14.75 -2.98 9.95
C ALA A 15 -14.10 -1.61 9.68
N VAL A 16 -12.89 -1.63 9.12
CA VAL A 16 -12.18 -0.44 8.62
C VAL A 16 -11.94 -0.59 7.12
N VAL A 17 -12.16 0.48 6.37
CA VAL A 17 -11.92 0.53 4.93
C VAL A 17 -10.87 1.59 4.62
N LEU A 18 -9.79 1.19 3.95
CA LEU A 18 -8.80 2.09 3.37
C LEU A 18 -9.10 2.25 1.88
N ASP A 19 -9.69 3.39 1.52
CA ASP A 19 -9.91 3.74 0.12
C ASP A 19 -8.64 4.35 -0.49
N LEU A 20 -7.97 3.59 -1.35
CA LEU A 20 -6.77 4.00 -2.08
C LEU A 20 -7.05 4.19 -3.58
N ARG A 21 -8.33 4.20 -4.01
CA ARG A 21 -8.69 4.47 -5.40
C ARG A 21 -8.19 5.85 -5.80
N GLY A 22 -7.57 5.97 -6.98
CA GLY A 22 -7.03 7.23 -7.47
C GLY A 22 -5.74 7.69 -6.79
N ASN A 23 -5.25 6.98 -5.76
CA ASN A 23 -4.06 7.39 -5.02
C ASN A 23 -2.77 6.95 -5.74
N ALA A 24 -2.12 7.89 -6.43
CA ALA A 24 -0.89 7.64 -7.19
C ALA A 24 0.37 7.42 -6.31
N GLY A 25 0.20 7.35 -4.98
CA GLY A 25 1.26 7.17 -4.00
C GLY A 25 1.73 8.50 -3.44
N GLY A 26 3.05 8.67 -3.34
CA GLY A 26 3.66 9.83 -2.69
C GLY A 26 4.91 9.42 -1.92
N TYR A 27 5.08 9.97 -0.73
CA TYR A 27 6.24 9.70 0.10
C TYR A 27 6.21 8.26 0.66
N MET A 28 7.15 7.42 0.24
CA MET A 28 7.17 5.99 0.62
C MET A 28 7.16 5.76 2.14
N PRO A 29 7.98 6.47 2.96
CA PRO A 29 7.98 6.26 4.40
C PRO A 29 6.60 6.45 5.04
N ALA A 30 5.77 7.36 4.51
CA ALA A 30 4.40 7.52 5.00
C ALA A 30 3.54 6.26 4.75
N GLY A 31 3.70 5.58 3.60
CA GLY A 31 3.03 4.31 3.32
C GLY A 31 3.49 3.20 4.27
N VAL A 32 4.79 3.16 4.59
CA VAL A 32 5.35 2.24 5.59
C VAL A 32 4.77 2.52 6.98
N ASP A 33 4.75 3.78 7.41
CA ASP A 33 4.25 4.17 8.72
C ASP A 33 2.77 3.86 8.88
N VAL A 34 1.95 4.06 7.83
CA VAL A 34 0.54 3.64 7.86
C VAL A 34 0.42 2.12 7.98
N ALA A 35 1.26 1.34 7.28
CA ALA A 35 1.23 -0.12 7.41
C ALA A 35 1.52 -0.60 8.84
N LYS A 36 2.44 0.08 9.55
CA LYS A 36 2.76 -0.19 10.96
C LYS A 36 1.54 -0.06 11.89
N LEU A 37 0.55 0.77 11.53
CA LEU A 37 -0.68 0.97 12.31
C LEU A 37 -1.66 -0.20 12.25
N PHE A 38 -1.42 -1.16 11.35
CA PHE A 38 -2.31 -2.30 11.12
C PHE A 38 -1.62 -3.65 11.32
N LEU A 39 -0.29 -3.69 11.18
CA LEU A 39 0.49 -4.92 11.24
C LEU A 39 0.98 -5.23 12.68
N PRO A 40 1.21 -6.51 13.02
CA PRO A 40 1.83 -6.87 14.30
C PRO A 40 3.31 -6.43 14.34
N PRO A 41 3.94 -6.39 15.52
CA PRO A 41 5.37 -6.12 15.64
C PRO A 41 6.17 -7.12 14.80
N ARG A 42 7.29 -6.67 14.23
CA ARG A 42 8.20 -7.45 13.38
C ARG A 42 7.64 -7.90 12.03
N ALA A 43 6.37 -7.63 11.70
CA ALA A 43 5.81 -7.91 10.38
C ALA A 43 6.64 -7.20 9.29
N ARG A 44 6.91 -7.91 8.18
CA ARG A 44 7.62 -7.34 7.03
C ARG A 44 6.67 -6.44 6.24
N ILE A 45 7.14 -5.27 5.83
CA ILE A 45 6.34 -4.30 5.07
C ILE A 45 6.78 -4.29 3.61
N ILE A 46 8.05 -4.02 3.36
CA ILE A 46 8.64 -3.98 2.02
C ILE A 46 10.14 -4.17 2.11
N SER A 47 10.76 -4.61 1.02
CA SER A 47 12.21 -4.57 0.85
C SER A 47 12.60 -3.68 -0.33
N GLU A 48 13.61 -2.84 -0.15
CA GLU A 48 14.27 -2.12 -1.24
C GLU A 48 15.52 -2.88 -1.67
N VAL A 49 15.57 -3.32 -2.92
CA VAL A 49 16.70 -4.07 -3.47
C VAL A 49 17.40 -3.24 -4.53
N ASP A 50 18.68 -2.93 -4.32
CA ASP A 50 19.50 -2.18 -5.27
C ASP A 50 20.05 -3.06 -6.40
N LYS A 51 20.70 -2.43 -7.39
CA LYS A 51 21.28 -3.14 -8.54
C LYS A 51 22.37 -4.17 -8.20
N THR A 52 22.95 -4.09 -6.99
CA THR A 52 23.97 -5.03 -6.49
C THR A 52 23.36 -6.18 -5.68
N GLY A 53 22.04 -6.18 -5.49
CA GLY A 53 21.33 -7.18 -4.68
C GLY A 53 21.30 -6.87 -3.19
N ARG A 54 21.87 -5.74 -2.74
CA ARG A 54 21.75 -5.33 -1.34
C ARG A 54 20.31 -4.93 -1.04
N SER A 55 19.81 -5.39 0.11
CA SER A 55 18.43 -5.20 0.51
C SER A 55 18.33 -4.39 1.80
N ALA A 56 17.51 -3.33 1.80
CA ALA A 56 17.02 -2.68 3.00
C ALA A 56 15.60 -3.20 3.29
N ILE A 57 15.39 -3.80 4.46
CA ILE A 57 14.12 -4.40 4.85
C ILE A 57 13.40 -3.45 5.82
N TYR A 58 12.17 -3.10 5.48
CA TYR A 58 11.28 -2.33 6.33
C TYR A 58 10.33 -3.28 7.06
N ILE A 59 10.29 -3.18 8.38
CA ILE A 59 9.43 -3.96 9.25
C ILE A 59 8.59 -3.05 10.14
N ASN A 60 7.57 -3.60 10.79
CA ASN A 60 6.97 -2.93 11.93
C ASN A 60 7.90 -3.01 13.14
N ASP A 61 8.51 -1.88 13.48
CA ASP A 61 9.39 -1.68 14.63
C ASP A 61 8.65 -1.07 15.85
N GLY A 62 7.34 -0.81 15.73
CA GLY A 62 6.49 -0.31 16.80
C GLY A 62 5.81 -1.41 17.62
N VAL A 63 4.92 -0.99 18.53
CA VAL A 63 4.20 -1.85 19.48
C VAL A 63 3.12 -2.75 18.86
N GLY A 64 2.93 -2.70 17.53
CA GLY A 64 1.91 -3.47 16.82
C GLY A 64 0.52 -2.87 16.93
N SER A 65 -0.42 -3.39 16.13
CA SER A 65 -1.81 -2.94 16.16
C SER A 65 -2.77 -4.10 16.42
N ASP A 66 -3.91 -3.74 17.00
CA ASP A 66 -5.02 -4.65 17.28
C ASP A 66 -5.53 -5.34 15.98
N ALA A 67 -5.40 -6.66 15.94
CA ALA A 67 -5.60 -7.49 14.75
C ALA A 67 -7.09 -7.79 14.48
N ASP A 68 -7.97 -7.47 15.42
CA ASP A 68 -9.28 -8.12 15.50
C ASP A 68 -10.35 -7.46 14.63
N ILE A 69 -10.19 -6.18 14.28
CA ILE A 69 -11.15 -5.48 13.41
C ILE A 69 -10.83 -5.81 11.93
N PRO A 70 -11.80 -6.37 11.17
CA PRO A 70 -11.68 -6.58 9.72
C PRO A 70 -11.19 -5.32 9.00
N LEU A 71 -10.21 -5.51 8.11
CA LEU A 71 -9.63 -4.43 7.31
C LEU A 71 -9.78 -4.75 5.83
N TYR A 72 -10.29 -3.77 5.09
CA TYR A 72 -10.41 -3.82 3.64
C TYR A 72 -9.59 -2.71 3.02
N VAL A 73 -8.92 -3.01 1.91
CA VAL A 73 -8.23 -2.02 1.10
C VAL A 73 -8.89 -1.99 -0.27
N VAL A 74 -9.44 -0.84 -0.66
CA VAL A 74 -10.07 -0.66 -1.96
C VAL A 74 -9.11 0.04 -2.91
N VAL A 75 -8.84 -0.57 -4.05
CA VAL A 75 -7.86 -0.09 -5.03
C VAL A 75 -8.44 0.03 -6.43
N ASP A 76 -7.82 0.88 -7.26
CA ASP A 76 -8.09 0.97 -8.69
C ASP A 76 -6.80 0.97 -9.51
N LYS A 77 -6.95 1.02 -10.83
CA LYS A 77 -5.83 1.11 -11.80
C LYS A 77 -4.92 2.34 -11.63
N ARG A 78 -5.33 3.33 -10.84
CA ARG A 78 -4.56 4.56 -10.55
C ARG A 78 -3.87 4.48 -9.19
N THR A 79 -4.19 3.49 -8.36
CA THR A 79 -3.43 3.17 -7.15
C THR A 79 -1.99 2.83 -7.55
N ALA A 80 -1.01 3.58 -7.05
CA ALA A 80 0.38 3.44 -7.47
C ALA A 80 1.40 3.67 -6.34
N SER A 81 2.64 3.20 -6.53
CA SER A 81 3.81 3.53 -5.71
C SER A 81 3.61 3.27 -4.21
N ALA A 82 3.74 4.28 -3.33
CA ALA A 82 3.58 4.11 -1.88
C ALA A 82 2.25 3.45 -1.49
N SER A 83 1.18 3.67 -2.26
CA SER A 83 -0.12 3.02 -2.04
C SER A 83 -0.09 1.53 -2.41
N GLU A 84 0.69 1.13 -3.41
CA GLU A 84 0.91 -0.28 -3.74
C GLU A 84 1.76 -0.97 -2.68
N ILE A 85 2.73 -0.27 -2.09
CA ILE A 85 3.53 -0.78 -0.97
C ILE A 85 2.64 -1.04 0.24
N LEU A 86 1.80 -0.06 0.63
CA LEU A 86 0.83 -0.23 1.72
C LEU A 86 -0.12 -1.41 1.44
N THR A 87 -0.69 -1.47 0.23
CA THR A 87 -1.61 -2.55 -0.17
C THR A 87 -0.92 -3.90 -0.09
N ALA A 88 0.29 -4.04 -0.66
CA ALA A 88 1.04 -5.28 -0.64
C ALA A 88 1.43 -5.72 0.76
N ALA A 89 1.86 -4.79 1.62
CA ALA A 89 2.21 -5.07 3.00
C ALA A 89 1.01 -5.63 3.77
N LEU A 90 -0.18 -5.04 3.61
CA LEU A 90 -1.39 -5.50 4.28
C LEU A 90 -1.90 -6.83 3.71
N GLN A 91 -1.85 -7.00 2.38
CA GLN A 91 -2.28 -8.24 1.72
C GLN A 91 -1.35 -9.41 2.05
N ASP A 92 -0.04 -9.24 1.90
CA ASP A 92 0.91 -10.34 2.06
C ASP A 92 1.02 -10.83 3.50
N ASN A 93 0.77 -9.97 4.48
CA ASN A 93 0.67 -10.35 5.88
C ASN A 93 -0.74 -10.84 6.27
N GLN A 94 -1.63 -11.07 5.30
CA GLN A 94 -3.01 -11.51 5.52
C GLN A 94 -3.80 -10.61 6.48
N ARG A 95 -3.42 -9.33 6.55
CA ARG A 95 -4.04 -8.36 7.46
C ARG A 95 -5.28 -7.74 6.86
N ALA A 96 -5.32 -7.54 5.55
CA ALA A 96 -6.46 -6.94 4.86
C ALA A 96 -6.89 -7.75 3.65
N THR A 97 -8.18 -7.71 3.35
CA THR A 97 -8.71 -8.17 2.05
C THR A 97 -8.65 -7.00 1.07
N VAL A 98 -7.96 -7.20 -0.05
CA VAL A 98 -7.85 -6.21 -1.12
C VAL A 98 -8.99 -6.41 -2.12
N VAL A 99 -9.74 -5.35 -2.38
CA VAL A 99 -10.91 -5.35 -3.27
C VAL A 99 -10.74 -4.30 -4.36
N GLY A 100 -11.15 -4.62 -5.58
CA GLY A 100 -11.20 -3.67 -6.68
C GLY A 100 -10.43 -4.13 -7.90
N TYR A 101 -9.72 -3.21 -8.56
CA TYR A 101 -8.99 -3.50 -9.79
C TYR A 101 -7.48 -3.58 -9.55
N LYS A 102 -6.78 -4.34 -10.41
CA LYS A 102 -5.31 -4.40 -10.40
C LYS A 102 -4.70 -3.00 -10.43
N THR A 103 -3.72 -2.77 -9.56
CA THR A 103 -3.05 -1.47 -9.42
C THR A 103 -2.08 -1.18 -10.57
N PHE A 104 -1.48 0.00 -10.57
CA PHE A 104 -0.72 0.52 -11.71
C PHE A 104 0.59 -0.23 -12.01
N GLY A 105 1.34 -0.66 -11.00
CA GLY A 105 2.65 -1.31 -11.14
C GLY A 105 3.85 -0.36 -11.10
N LYS A 106 3.84 0.67 -10.24
CA LYS A 106 4.95 1.61 -10.04
C LYS A 106 5.86 1.17 -8.88
N GLY A 107 6.62 0.10 -9.10
CA GLY A 107 7.51 -0.53 -8.10
C GLY A 107 8.99 -0.12 -8.16
N ARG A 108 9.31 1.11 -8.55
CA ARG A 108 10.71 1.56 -8.72
C ARG A 108 11.01 2.81 -7.90
N ILE A 109 12.24 2.89 -7.41
CA ILE A 109 12.75 4.01 -6.63
C ILE A 109 13.58 4.88 -7.54
N GLN A 110 13.14 6.12 -7.74
CA GLN A 110 13.86 7.09 -8.53
C GLN A 110 14.43 8.17 -7.63
N ASN A 111 15.68 8.54 -7.87
CA ASN A 111 16.29 9.72 -7.27
C ASN A 111 16.52 10.76 -8.37
N VAL A 112 16.18 12.02 -8.09
CA VAL A 112 16.45 13.12 -9.02
C VAL A 112 17.85 13.64 -8.73
N GLN A 113 18.74 13.53 -9.71
CA GLN A 113 20.08 14.13 -9.64
C GLN A 113 20.02 15.49 -10.34
N PRO A 114 20.36 16.59 -9.65
CA PRO A 114 20.45 17.90 -10.30
C PRO A 114 21.62 17.95 -11.28
N LEU A 115 21.48 18.72 -12.34
CA LEU A 115 22.51 19.00 -13.35
C LEU A 115 22.95 20.47 -13.25
N GLU A 116 24.12 20.78 -13.81
CA GLU A 116 24.76 22.11 -13.70
C GLU A 116 23.93 23.24 -14.31
N ASP A 117 23.10 22.93 -15.32
CA ASP A 117 22.20 23.87 -16.00
C ASP A 117 20.88 24.11 -15.24
N GLY A 118 20.73 23.53 -14.04
CA GLY A 118 19.51 23.62 -13.23
C GLY A 118 18.43 22.60 -13.60
N SER A 119 18.65 21.77 -14.62
CA SER A 119 17.78 20.62 -14.92
C SER A 119 18.04 19.44 -13.96
N GLY A 120 17.32 18.33 -14.14
CA GLY A 120 17.53 17.14 -13.31
C GLY A 120 17.21 15.84 -14.05
N ILE A 121 17.91 14.78 -13.70
CA ILE A 121 17.71 13.44 -14.24
C ILE A 121 17.15 12.50 -13.17
N ALA A 122 16.01 11.86 -13.47
CA ALA A 122 15.42 10.84 -12.62
C ALA A 122 16.08 9.48 -12.91
N VAL A 123 16.88 8.98 -11.96
CA VAL A 123 17.59 7.70 -12.08
C VAL A 123 16.96 6.66 -11.17
N THR A 124 16.55 5.53 -11.75
CA THR A 124 16.08 4.38 -10.99
C THR A 124 17.25 3.73 -10.24
N LYS A 125 17.17 3.66 -8.92
CA LYS A 125 18.24 3.13 -8.05
C LYS A 125 17.94 1.73 -7.51
N ALA A 126 16.66 1.41 -7.30
CA ALA A 126 16.24 0.19 -6.63
C ALA A 126 14.81 -0.23 -7.02
N LYS A 127 14.46 -1.45 -6.64
CA LYS A 127 13.12 -2.02 -6.79
C LYS A 127 12.51 -2.33 -5.43
N TYR A 128 11.17 -2.25 -5.36
CA TYR A 128 10.40 -2.71 -4.22
C TYR A 128 10.03 -4.18 -4.38
N ILE A 129 10.31 -4.96 -3.33
CA ILE A 129 9.93 -6.37 -3.22
C ILE A 129 8.96 -6.53 -2.05
N THR A 130 7.80 -7.13 -2.32
CA THR A 130 6.74 -7.33 -1.31
C THR A 130 7.16 -8.38 -0.27
N PRO A 131 6.47 -8.50 0.88
CA PRO A 131 6.80 -9.52 1.89
C PRO A 131 6.80 -10.96 1.33
N ASN A 132 5.94 -11.26 0.37
CA ASN A 132 5.90 -12.54 -0.35
C ASN A 132 6.87 -12.64 -1.54
N GLY A 133 7.78 -11.67 -1.71
CA GLY A 133 8.84 -11.71 -2.72
C GLY A 133 8.44 -11.22 -4.11
N ARG A 134 7.27 -10.57 -4.28
CA ARG A 134 6.79 -10.11 -5.59
C ARG A 134 7.47 -8.80 -6.00
N ASP A 135 7.78 -8.64 -7.29
CA ASP A 135 8.14 -7.34 -7.87
C ASP A 135 6.86 -6.62 -8.30
N ILE A 136 6.63 -5.42 -7.76
CA ILE A 136 5.44 -4.61 -8.07
C ILE A 136 5.51 -4.05 -9.50
N HIS A 137 6.72 -3.82 -10.02
CA HIS A 137 6.88 -3.03 -11.24
C HIS A 137 6.37 -3.74 -12.50
N GLY A 138 5.51 -3.05 -13.25
CA GLY A 138 4.89 -3.57 -14.47
C GLY A 138 3.81 -4.64 -14.21
N VAL A 139 3.68 -5.13 -12.98
CA VAL A 139 2.69 -6.14 -12.59
C VAL A 139 1.53 -5.52 -11.83
N GLY A 140 1.84 -4.69 -10.82
CA GLY A 140 0.88 -4.18 -9.84
C GLY A 140 0.54 -5.22 -8.76
N ILE A 141 -0.39 -4.85 -7.90
CA ILE A 141 -1.00 -5.70 -6.87
C ILE A 141 -2.33 -6.19 -7.42
N VAL A 142 -2.50 -7.51 -7.43
CA VAL A 142 -3.75 -8.17 -7.83
C VAL A 142 -4.65 -8.26 -6.59
N PRO A 143 -5.87 -7.71 -6.63
CA PRO A 143 -6.83 -7.80 -5.53
C PRO A 143 -7.25 -9.24 -5.23
N ASP A 144 -7.60 -9.51 -3.97
CA ASP A 144 -8.13 -10.81 -3.53
C ASP A 144 -9.56 -11.03 -4.06
N ARG A 145 -10.31 -9.94 -4.23
CA ARG A 145 -11.67 -9.94 -4.78
C ARG A 145 -11.81 -8.90 -5.90
N PRO A 146 -12.50 -9.25 -6.99
CA PRO A 146 -12.90 -8.24 -7.97
C PRO A 146 -13.85 -7.23 -7.32
N PRO A 147 -14.03 -6.04 -7.92
CA PRO A 147 -15.06 -5.13 -7.47
C PRO A 147 -16.46 -5.66 -7.82
N THR A 148 -17.46 -5.19 -7.09
CA THR A 148 -18.88 -5.35 -7.44
C THR A 148 -19.25 -4.48 -8.65
N ALA A 149 -20.49 -4.55 -9.14
CA ALA A 149 -20.94 -3.85 -10.34
C ALA A 149 -20.82 -2.31 -10.27
N SER A 150 -20.69 -1.74 -9.06
CA SER A 150 -20.53 -0.30 -8.81
C SER A 150 -19.32 -0.03 -7.91
N CYS A 151 -18.15 0.09 -8.53
CA CYS A 151 -16.90 0.46 -7.83
C CYS A 151 -16.00 1.35 -8.70
N GLY A 152 -16.59 2.40 -9.26
CA GLY A 152 -15.89 3.44 -10.00
C GLY A 152 -15.22 4.47 -9.08
N PRO A 153 -14.33 5.32 -9.63
CA PRO A 153 -13.63 6.39 -8.89
C PRO A 153 -14.48 7.35 -8.06
N GLN A 154 -15.73 7.56 -8.45
CA GLN A 154 -16.66 8.52 -7.82
C GLN A 154 -17.73 7.80 -6.98
N ASP A 155 -17.74 6.47 -6.99
CA ASP A 155 -18.73 5.70 -6.27
C ASP A 155 -18.38 5.65 -4.80
N ASN A 156 -19.41 5.55 -3.95
CA ASN A 156 -19.23 5.30 -2.53
C ASN A 156 -18.43 4.00 -2.34
N VAL A 157 -17.36 4.05 -1.54
CA VAL A 157 -16.46 2.92 -1.31
C VAL A 157 -17.18 1.69 -0.74
N VAL A 158 -18.28 1.88 0.00
CA VAL A 158 -19.09 0.79 0.55
C VAL A 158 -19.69 -0.06 -0.57
N LEU A 159 -20.04 0.53 -1.71
CA LEU A 159 -20.57 -0.21 -2.86
C LEU A 159 -19.56 -1.22 -3.41
N CYS A 160 -18.27 -0.90 -3.35
CA CYS A 160 -17.19 -1.83 -3.73
C CYS A 160 -17.15 -3.09 -2.86
N LEU A 161 -17.72 -3.03 -1.65
CA LEU A 161 -17.71 -4.08 -0.64
C LEU A 161 -19.08 -4.74 -0.48
N ASP A 162 -20.04 -4.46 -1.36
CA ASP A 162 -21.36 -5.07 -1.33
C ASP A 162 -21.26 -6.61 -1.42
N GLY A 163 -21.90 -7.31 -0.48
CA GLY A 163 -21.77 -8.77 -0.31
C GLY A 163 -20.46 -9.26 0.31
N ILE A 164 -19.59 -8.36 0.79
CA ILE A 164 -18.33 -8.69 1.49
C ILE A 164 -18.42 -8.33 2.99
N ILE A 165 -19.06 -7.21 3.33
CA ILE A 165 -19.24 -6.70 4.71
C ILE A 165 -20.70 -6.57 5.12
#